data_AF-A0A0B7NPP6-F1
#
_entry.id   AF-A0A0B7NPP6-F1
#
_cell.length_a   1.000
_cell.length_b   1.000
_cell.length_c   1.000
_cell.angle_alpha   90.00
_cell.angle_beta   90.00
_cell.angle_gamma   90.00
#
_symmetry.space_group_name_H-M   'P 1'
#
loop_
_entity.id
_entity.type
_entity.pdbx_description
1 polymer ?
#
loop_
_entity_poly.entity_id
_entity_poly.type
_entity_poly.pdbx_seq_one_letter_code
_entity_poly.pdbx_strand_id
1 'polypeptide(L)'
;MQVAKRRYWPRGMPSTDIVEQVEALRGSHYFTMKKTTDDGNTIFFACAYRDLGVKTFISSCGTTSLVGYKNIVEPNGSVTMIKRPQIVREWEEHKSSVDTANNRRDNITSYHDVISFDR
;
A
#
# COMPACT_ATOMS: atom_id res chain seq x y z
N MET A 1 -11.12 -6.48 -1.24
CA MET A 1 -10.42 -7.59 -1.90
C MET A 1 -9.27 -8.04 -1.02
N GLN A 2 -9.49 -9.08 -0.20
CA GLN A 2 -8.48 -9.60 0.72
C GLN A 2 -7.68 -10.66 -0.04
N VAL A 3 -6.39 -10.40 -0.27
CA VAL A 3 -5.52 -11.32 -1.02
C VAL A 3 -5.10 -12.46 -0.09
N ALA A 4 -6.05 -13.35 0.23
CA ALA A 4 -5.82 -14.61 0.93
C ALA A 4 -5.58 -15.78 -0.05
N LYS A 5 -5.04 -15.50 -1.24
CA LYS A 5 -4.82 -16.52 -2.27
C LYS A 5 -3.32 -16.77 -2.44
N ARG A 6 -2.83 -17.80 -1.75
CA ARG A 6 -1.53 -18.47 -1.95
C ARG A 6 -1.15 -18.63 -3.44
N ARG A 7 -2.13 -18.76 -4.34
CA ARG A 7 -1.93 -18.89 -5.80
C ARG A 7 -1.34 -17.67 -6.50
N TYR A 8 -1.41 -16.47 -5.93
CA TYR A 8 -0.83 -15.26 -6.55
C TYR A 8 0.54 -14.91 -5.97
N TRP A 9 1.08 -15.72 -5.06
CA TRP A 9 2.41 -15.48 -4.55
C TRP A 9 3.46 -15.82 -5.61
N PRO A 10 4.44 -14.93 -5.86
CA PRO A 10 5.60 -15.24 -6.66
C PRO A 10 6.24 -16.56 -6.21
N ARG A 11 6.65 -17.39 -7.18
CA ARG A 11 7.11 -18.76 -6.91
C ARG A 11 8.21 -18.76 -5.86
N GLY A 12 7.90 -19.37 -4.72
CA GLY A 12 8.77 -19.60 -3.57
C GLY A 12 9.07 -18.38 -2.68
N MET A 13 8.22 -17.35 -2.69
CA MET A 13 8.03 -16.50 -1.49
C MET A 13 7.80 -17.38 -0.25
N PRO A 14 8.04 -16.86 0.98
CA PRO A 14 7.86 -17.66 2.20
C PRO A 14 6.51 -18.36 2.23
N SER A 15 6.52 -19.63 2.61
CA SER A 15 5.30 -20.44 2.74
C SER A 15 4.47 -20.05 3.96
N THR A 16 5.10 -19.35 4.91
CA THR A 16 4.50 -18.74 6.10
C THR A 16 3.77 -17.45 5.72
N ASP A 17 2.61 -17.23 6.34
CA ASP A 17 1.87 -16.00 6.14
C ASP A 17 2.65 -14.83 6.77
N ILE A 18 3.13 -13.91 5.93
CA ILE A 18 3.89 -12.75 6.41
C ILE A 18 3.03 -11.82 7.29
N VAL A 19 1.70 -11.92 7.21
CA VAL A 19 0.77 -11.18 8.07
C VAL A 19 0.82 -11.70 9.51
N GLU A 20 1.01 -13.00 9.70
CA GLU A 20 1.13 -13.63 11.03
C GLU A 20 2.43 -13.22 11.73
N GLN A 21 3.45 -12.80 10.96
CA GLN A 21 4.73 -12.35 11.50
C GLN A 21 4.67 -10.90 12.03
N VAL A 22 3.58 -10.17 11.82
CA VAL A 22 3.44 -8.78 12.27
C VAL A 22 2.81 -8.73 13.65
N GLU A 23 3.58 -8.26 14.62
CA GLU A 23 3.15 -8.07 16.00
C GLU A 23 1.91 -7.17 16.10
N ALA A 24 1.21 -7.23 17.23
CA ALA A 24 -0.03 -6.49 17.46
C ALA A 24 0.15 -4.96 17.50
N LEU A 25 1.38 -4.47 17.74
CA LEU A 25 1.64 -3.04 17.89
C LEU A 25 1.53 -2.29 16.55
N ARG A 26 0.91 -1.11 16.59
CA ARG A 26 0.85 -0.20 15.44
C ARG A 26 2.25 0.26 15.05
N GLY A 27 2.57 0.20 13.76
CA GLY A 27 3.92 0.41 13.23
C GLY A 27 4.79 -0.85 13.19
N SER A 28 4.31 -1.97 13.73
CA SER A 28 4.98 -3.26 13.54
C SER A 28 5.02 -3.60 12.06
N HIS A 29 6.13 -4.18 11.63
CA HIS A 29 6.35 -4.58 10.25
C HIS A 29 7.21 -5.83 10.21
N TYR A 30 6.95 -6.64 9.19
CA TYR A 30 7.78 -7.77 8.82
C TYR A 30 8.09 -7.64 7.34
N PHE A 31 9.33 -7.93 6.95
CA PHE A 31 9.68 -7.98 5.54
C PHE A 31 10.49 -9.22 5.23
N THR A 32 10.31 -9.69 4.00
CA THR A 32 11.06 -10.79 3.42
C THR A 32 11.49 -10.38 2.03
N MET A 33 12.72 -10.73 1.68
CA MET A 33 13.26 -10.51 0.35
C MET A 33 13.42 -11.84 -0.31
N LYS A 34 12.94 -11.94 -1.55
CA LYS A 34 13.22 -13.07 -2.40
C LYS A 34 13.77 -12.61 -3.74
N LYS A 35 14.91 -13.19 -4.06
CA LYS A 35 15.42 -13.22 -5.43
C LYS A 35 14.64 -14.27 -6.23
N THR A 36 13.98 -13.86 -7.31
CA THR A 36 13.36 -14.79 -8.29
C THR A 36 13.87 -14.40 -9.67
N THR A 37 14.69 -15.24 -10.29
CA THR A 37 14.42 -16.18 -11.40
C THR A 37 15.74 -16.90 -11.70
N ASP A 38 15.74 -17.89 -12.59
CA ASP A 38 16.89 -18.69 -13.02
C ASP A 38 18.10 -17.86 -13.52
N ASP A 39 17.88 -16.58 -13.85
CA ASP A 39 18.89 -15.63 -14.34
C ASP A 39 19.44 -14.68 -13.25
N GLY A 40 18.93 -14.76 -12.02
CA GLY A 40 19.51 -14.09 -10.86
C GLY A 40 19.46 -12.55 -10.83
N ASN A 41 18.58 -11.87 -11.57
CA ASN A 41 18.58 -10.40 -11.61
C ASN A 41 17.33 -9.69 -11.05
N THR A 42 16.22 -10.40 -10.78
CA THR A 42 15.03 -9.75 -10.20
C THR A 42 14.88 -10.08 -8.71
N ILE A 43 14.83 -9.05 -7.89
CA ILE A 43 14.58 -9.14 -6.45
C ILE A 43 13.17 -8.61 -6.20
N PHE A 44 12.33 -9.46 -5.63
CA PHE A 44 11.04 -9.07 -5.09
C PHE A 44 11.16 -8.99 -3.57
N PHE A 45 10.40 -8.09 -2.99
CA PHE A 45 10.27 -7.97 -1.56
C PHE A 45 8.80 -7.90 -1.19
N ALA A 46 8.47 -8.56 -0.10
CA ALA A 46 7.17 -8.47 0.51
C ALA A 46 7.32 -7.85 1.90
N CYS A 47 6.46 -6.89 2.20
CA CYS A 47 6.41 -6.21 3.48
C CYS A 47 4.97 -6.25 4.01
N ALA A 48 4.80 -6.78 5.21
CA ALA A 48 3.59 -6.63 5.97
C ALA A 48 3.78 -5.53 7.01
N TYR A 49 2.79 -4.65 7.14
CA TYR A 49 2.83 -3.48 8.01
C TYR A 49 1.50 -3.32 8.72
N ARG A 50 1.53 -3.12 10.04
CA ARG A 50 0.34 -2.90 10.85
C ARG A 50 0.12 -1.41 11.09
N ASP A 51 -1.02 -0.94 10.63
CA ASP A 51 -1.60 0.35 11.02
C ASP A 51 -2.88 0.11 11.83
N LEU A 52 -4.05 0.63 11.41
CA LEU A 52 -5.35 0.20 11.96
C LEU A 52 -5.66 -1.28 11.66
N GLY A 53 -5.02 -1.83 10.64
CA GLY A 53 -5.04 -3.24 10.29
C GLY A 53 -3.74 -3.62 9.58
N VAL A 54 -3.53 -4.92 9.34
CA VAL A 54 -2.34 -5.36 8.60
C VAL A 54 -2.55 -5.15 7.10
N LYS A 55 -1.58 -4.51 6.47
CA LYS A 55 -1.49 -4.33 5.02
C LYS A 55 -0.24 -5.03 4.51
N THR A 56 -0.36 -5.63 3.35
CA THR A 56 0.71 -6.36 2.69
C THR A 56 1.07 -5.67 1.37
N PHE A 57 2.34 -5.42 1.18
CA PHE A 57 2.93 -4.80 0.00
C PHE A 57 3.87 -5.80 -0.66
N ILE A 58 3.76 -5.95 -1.98
CA ILE A 58 4.72 -6.69 -2.80
C ILE A 58 5.25 -5.71 -3.81
N SER A 59 6.57 -5.62 -3.92
CA SER A 59 7.19 -4.79 -4.94
C SER A 59 8.51 -5.37 -5.41
N SER A 60 8.87 -5.02 -6.64
CA SER A 60 10.18 -5.26 -7.25
C SER A 60 11.07 -4.02 -7.20
N CYS A 61 10.55 -2.87 -6.74
CA CYS A 61 11.22 -1.58 -6.72
C CYS A 61 10.80 -0.71 -5.51
N GLY A 62 11.76 -0.09 -4.82
CA GLY A 62 11.53 0.58 -3.52
C GLY A 62 12.19 -0.16 -2.36
N THR A 63 12.23 0.48 -1.18
CA THR A 63 12.91 -0.08 0.01
C THR A 63 11.92 -0.53 1.07
N THR A 64 12.23 -1.64 1.74
CA THR A 64 11.52 -2.08 2.96
C THR A 64 12.05 -1.40 4.22
N SER A 65 13.11 -0.60 4.09
CA SER A 65 13.71 0.17 5.17
C SER A 65 12.66 1.09 5.80
N LEU A 66 12.69 1.16 7.13
CA LEU A 66 11.93 2.15 7.87
C LEU A 66 12.52 3.54 7.62
N VAL A 67 11.75 4.40 6.94
CA VAL A 67 12.18 5.76 6.60
C VAL A 67 11.12 6.77 6.99
N GLY A 68 11.59 7.81 7.67
CA GLY A 68 10.75 8.90 8.14
C GLY A 68 9.82 8.51 9.28
N TYR A 69 9.17 9.54 9.81
CA TYR A 69 8.17 9.41 10.85
C TYR A 69 6.83 9.89 10.30
N LYS A 70 5.76 9.16 10.66
CA LYS A 70 4.39 9.57 10.38
C LYS A 70 3.70 9.80 11.71
N ASN A 71 3.14 11.00 11.86
CA ASN A 71 2.21 11.28 12.95
C ASN A 71 0.90 10.58 12.64
N ILE A 72 0.43 9.85 13.62
CA ILE A 72 -0.83 9.14 13.59
C ILE A 72 -1.70 9.70 14.67
N VAL A 73 -2.92 10.07 14.28
CA VAL A 73 -3.96 10.43 15.22
C VAL A 73 -4.66 9.13 15.63
N GLU A 74 -4.54 8.79 16.90
CA GLU A 74 -5.24 7.67 17.50
C GLU A 74 -6.73 8.01 17.70
N PRO A 75 -7.62 7.01 17.84
CA PRO A 75 -9.05 7.26 18.03
C PRO A 75 -9.39 8.13 19.25
N ASN A 76 -8.51 8.16 20.26
CA ASN A 76 -8.63 9.01 21.45
C ASN A 76 -8.11 10.45 21.24
N GLY A 77 -7.72 10.82 20.02
CA GLY A 77 -7.18 12.14 19.68
C GLY A 77 -5.69 12.34 20.03
N SER A 78 -5.04 11.36 20.66
CA SER A 78 -3.60 11.42 20.90
C SER A 78 -2.81 11.27 19.60
N VAL A 79 -1.62 11.87 19.55
CA VAL A 79 -0.73 11.77 18.39
C VAL A 79 0.45 10.88 18.74
N THR A 80 0.57 9.76 18.05
CA THR A 80 1.70 8.83 18.14
C THR A 80 2.57 8.97 16.91
N MET A 81 3.89 8.97 17.12
CA MET A 81 4.85 9.05 16.04
C MET A 81 5.39 7.65 15.76
N ILE A 82 5.15 7.12 14.57
CA ILE A 82 5.64 5.79 14.19
C ILE A 82 6.54 5.85 12.96
N LYS A 83 7.51 4.95 12.93
CA LYS A 83 8.30 4.69 11.73
C LYS A 83 7.46 3.84 10.77
N ARG A 84 7.60 4.11 9.47
CA ARG A 84 6.93 3.34 8.43
C ARG A 84 7.91 2.89 7.35
N PRO A 85 7.69 1.73 6.72
CA PRO A 85 8.47 1.32 5.57
C PRO A 85 8.29 2.32 4.41
N GLN A 86 9.38 2.61 3.70
CA GLN A 86 9.35 3.57 2.58
C GLN A 86 8.33 3.15 1.49
N ILE A 87 8.22 1.86 1.21
CA ILE A 87 7.24 1.32 0.24
C ILE A 87 5.79 1.70 0.58
N VAL A 88 5.44 1.84 1.86
CA VAL A 88 4.10 2.27 2.29
C VAL A 88 3.84 3.71 1.88
N ARG A 89 4.86 4.57 2.04
CA ARG A 89 4.79 5.97 1.63
C ARG A 89 4.63 6.08 0.11
N GLU A 90 5.48 5.40 -0.64
CA GLU A 90 5.45 5.40 -2.11
C GLU A 90 4.07 4.95 -2.63
N TRP A 91 3.51 3.90 -2.03
CA TRP A 91 2.17 3.45 -2.37
C TRP A 91 1.09 4.48 -2.04
N GLU A 92 1.11 5.08 -0.84
CA GLU A 92 0.11 6.08 -0.44
C GLU A 92 0.10 7.31 -1.36
N GLU A 93 1.26 7.74 -1.85
CA GLU A 93 1.41 8.88 -2.75
C GLU A 93 0.80 8.62 -4.14
N HIS A 94 0.80 7.37 -4.62
CA HIS A 94 0.41 7.06 -6.00
C HIS A 94 -0.91 6.30 -6.16
N LYS A 95 -1.41 5.66 -5.10
CA LYS A 95 -2.59 4.76 -5.16
C LYS A 95 -3.87 5.41 -5.69
N SER A 96 -4.04 6.72 -5.50
CA SER A 96 -5.26 7.46 -5.85
C SER A 96 -5.20 8.15 -7.21
N SER A 97 -4.15 7.94 -8.00
CA SER A 97 -3.97 8.59 -9.30
C SER A 97 -5.15 8.37 -10.24
N VAL A 98 -5.59 7.10 -10.37
CA VAL A 98 -6.76 6.72 -11.18
C VAL A 98 -8.04 7.29 -10.60
N ASP A 99 -8.26 7.16 -9.29
CA ASP A 99 -9.46 7.70 -8.63
C ASP A 99 -9.54 9.22 -8.77
N THR A 100 -8.42 9.91 -8.67
CA THR A 100 -8.33 11.38 -8.86
C THR A 100 -8.66 11.75 -10.30
N ALA A 101 -8.19 10.98 -11.29
CA ALA A 101 -8.52 11.20 -12.69
C ALA A 101 -10.00 10.94 -12.98
N ASN A 102 -10.58 9.90 -12.39
CA ASN A 102 -12.01 9.58 -12.53
C ASN A 102 -12.88 10.65 -11.88
N ASN A 103 -12.59 11.05 -10.64
CA ASN A 103 -13.32 12.14 -9.97
C ASN A 103 -13.24 13.46 -10.75
N ARG A 104 -12.11 13.73 -11.41
CA ARG A 104 -11.99 14.89 -12.32
C ARG A 104 -12.88 14.73 -13.54
N ARG A 105 -12.92 13.55 -14.16
CA ARG A 105 -13.79 13.27 -15.30
C ARG A 105 -15.27 13.42 -14.93
N ASP A 106 -15.67 12.87 -13.79
CA ASP A 106 -17.08 12.81 -13.38
C ASP A 106 -17.61 14.17 -12.91
N ASN A 107 -16.74 15.05 -12.39
CA ASN A 107 -17.11 16.39 -11.94
C ASN A 107 -16.92 17.48 -13.01
N ILE A 108 -16.57 17.13 -14.26
CA ILE A 108 -16.61 18.09 -15.36
C ILE A 108 -18.08 18.30 -15.75
N THR A 109 -18.56 19.54 -15.65
CA THR A 109 -19.87 19.94 -16.14
C THR A 109 -20.02 19.53 -17.60
N SER A 110 -21.03 18.72 -17.93
CA SER A 110 -21.27 18.32 -19.31
C SER A 110 -21.68 19.55 -20.12
N TYR A 111 -21.21 19.64 -21.38
CA TYR A 111 -21.67 20.68 -22.31
C TYR A 111 -23.21 20.70 -22.46
N HIS A 112 -23.86 19.55 -22.28
CA HIS A 112 -25.33 19.45 -22.32
C HIS A 112 -26.01 20.06 -21.09
N ASP A 113 -25.34 20.14 -19.94
CA ASP A 113 -25.88 20.75 -18.72
C ASP A 113 -25.85 22.30 -18.80
N VAL A 114 -24.96 22.85 -19.64
CA VAL A 114 -24.81 24.30 -19.86
C VAL A 114 -25.87 24.85 -20.83
N ILE A 115 -26.33 24.05 -21.79
CA ILE A 115 -27.24 24.49 -22.86
C ILE A 115 -28.73 24.46 -22.42
N SER A 116 -29.06 23.86 -21.28
CA SER A 116 -30.45 23.74 -20.80
C SER A 116 -30.98 24.94 -19.99
N PHE A 117 -30.21 26.01 -19.81
CA PHE A 117 -30.62 27.18 -19.00
C PHE A 117 -31.31 28.31 -19.77
N ASP A 118 -31.49 28.19 -21.10
CA ASP A 118 -32.35 29.10 -21.86
C ASP A 118 -33.77 28.52 -21.97
N ARG A 119 -34.63 28.84 -21.00
CA ARG A 119 -36.08 28.69 -21.11
C ARG A 119 -36.83 29.83 -20.43
#